data_AF-A0A935WCR2-F1
#
_entry.id   AF-A0A935WCR2-F1
#
_cell.length_a   1.000
_cell.length_b   1.000
_cell.length_c   1.000
_cell.angle_alpha   90.00
_cell.angle_beta   90.00
_cell.angle_gamma   90.00
#
_symmetry.space_group_name_H-M   'P 1'
#
loop_
_entity.id
_entity.type
_entity.pdbx_description
1 polymer ?
#
loop_
_entity_poly.entity_id
_entity_poly.type
_entity_poly.pdbx_seq_one_letter_code
_entity_poly.pdbx_strand_id
1 'polypeptide(L)'
;MPPVFSLKAILQLLARHHQRATYGAVADLVGRTPRTVLQGCPRDFLHCWVVNQDTGEPTSYPQGMVHPALEEHAGILGTADELAAWLAAHGLGDRTTA
;
A
#
# COMPACT_ATOMS: atom_id res chain seq x y z
N MET A 1 -10.46 16.34 -3.21
CA MET A 1 -10.01 16.25 -1.81
C MET A 1 -8.49 16.14 -1.83
N PRO A 2 -7.72 16.92 -1.05
CA PRO A 2 -6.28 16.74 -0.99
C PRO A 2 -5.95 15.35 -0.38
N PRO A 3 -4.83 14.73 -0.78
CA PRO A 3 -4.43 13.44 -0.23
C PRO A 3 -4.14 13.56 1.26
N VAL A 4 -4.81 12.72 2.07
CA VAL A 4 -4.65 12.69 3.53
C VAL A 4 -3.31 12.06 3.91
N PHE A 5 -2.78 11.18 3.05
CA PHE A 5 -1.55 10.45 3.28
C PHE A 5 -0.61 10.51 2.07
N SER A 6 0.71 10.51 2.33
CA SER A 6 1.72 10.42 1.28
C SER A 6 1.93 8.97 0.84
N LEU A 7 1.87 8.71 -0.46
CA LEU A 7 2.11 7.38 -1.05
C LEU A 7 3.40 6.73 -0.52
N LYS A 8 4.50 7.49 -0.46
CA LYS A 8 5.78 7.00 0.04
C LYS A 8 5.69 6.55 1.51
N ALA A 9 4.96 7.30 2.34
CA ALA A 9 4.81 6.96 3.75
C ALA A 9 3.98 5.69 3.94
N ILE A 10 2.88 5.55 3.19
CA ILE A 10 2.06 4.34 3.17
C ILE A 10 2.92 3.12 2.82
N LEU A 11 3.66 3.19 1.71
CA LEU A 11 4.51 2.10 1.23
C LEU A 11 5.60 1.70 2.23
N GLN A 12 6.23 2.68 2.88
CA GLN A 12 7.24 2.41 3.91
C GLN A 12 6.65 1.70 5.13
N LEU A 13 5.45 2.08 5.57
CA LEU A 13 4.76 1.43 6.68
C LEU A 13 4.31 0.02 6.33
N LEU A 14 3.70 -0.16 5.15
CA LEU A 14 3.32 -1.49 4.65
C LEU A 14 4.54 -2.42 4.61
N ALA A 15 5.65 -1.95 4.04
CA ALA A 15 6.88 -2.72 3.96
C ALA A 15 7.50 -3.02 5.32
N ARG A 16 7.46 -2.07 6.26
CA ARG A 16 8.02 -2.25 7.60
C ARG A 16 7.25 -3.28 8.44
N HIS A 17 5.93 -3.37 8.25
CA HIS A 17 5.06 -4.26 9.02
C HIS A 17 4.64 -5.51 8.24
N HIS A 18 5.24 -5.75 7.07
CA HIS A 18 4.86 -6.84 6.17
C HIS A 18 3.35 -6.91 5.88
N GLN A 19 2.72 -5.74 5.80
CA GLN A 19 1.27 -5.62 5.64
C GLN A 19 0.93 -5.43 4.16
N ARG A 20 -0.03 -6.22 3.66
CA ARG A 20 -0.56 -6.08 2.30
C ARG A 20 -1.73 -5.12 2.25
N ALA A 21 -1.81 -4.34 1.17
CA ALA A 21 -2.94 -3.46 0.87
C ALA A 21 -3.32 -3.55 -0.60
N THR A 22 -4.58 -3.29 -0.93
CA THR A 22 -5.02 -3.31 -2.32
C THR A 22 -4.65 -2.02 -3.07
N TYR A 23 -4.48 -2.12 -4.39
CA TYR A 23 -4.33 -0.93 -5.24
C TYR A 23 -5.49 0.07 -5.06
N GLY A 24 -6.71 -0.42 -4.83
CA GLY A 24 -7.89 0.39 -4.56
C GLY A 24 -7.75 1.20 -3.27
N ALA A 25 -7.48 0.51 -2.15
CA ALA A 25 -7.32 1.15 -0.85
C ALA A 25 -6.24 2.24 -0.84
N VAL A 26 -5.08 1.96 -1.44
CA VAL A 26 -3.98 2.93 -1.51
C VAL A 26 -4.37 4.11 -2.39
N ALA A 27 -4.98 3.86 -3.55
CA ALA A 27 -5.36 4.88 -4.51
C ALA A 27 -6.38 5.87 -3.94
N ASP A 28 -7.39 5.37 -3.24
CA ASP A 28 -8.41 6.19 -2.58
C ASP A 28 -7.81 7.12 -1.53
N LEU A 29 -6.88 6.63 -0.69
CA LEU A 29 -6.24 7.46 0.34
C LEU A 29 -5.31 8.55 -0.22
N VAL A 30 -4.64 8.28 -1.34
CA VAL A 30 -3.75 9.25 -1.98
C VAL A 30 -4.44 10.08 -3.07
N GLY A 31 -5.76 9.89 -3.26
CA GLY A 31 -6.56 10.59 -4.26
C GLY A 31 -6.11 10.34 -5.71
N ARG A 32 -5.59 9.14 -6.01
CA ARG A 32 -5.17 8.72 -7.36
C ARG A 32 -6.04 7.59 -7.87
N THR A 33 -5.84 7.16 -9.11
CA THR A 33 -6.53 5.97 -9.64
C THR A 33 -5.71 4.71 -9.36
N PRO A 34 -6.35 3.55 -9.10
CA PRO A 34 -5.66 2.29 -8.79
C PRO A 34 -4.62 1.87 -9.83
N ARG A 35 -4.90 2.11 -11.12
CA ARG A 35 -3.98 1.80 -12.22
C ARG A 35 -2.75 2.70 -12.26
N THR A 36 -2.87 3.94 -11.78
CA THR A 36 -1.80 4.94 -11.87
C THR A 36 -1.13 5.22 -10.54
N VAL A 37 -1.60 4.61 -9.44
CA VAL A 37 -1.11 4.90 -8.09
C VAL A 37 0.38 4.59 -7.93
N LEU A 38 0.86 3.48 -8.51
CA LEU A 38 2.28 3.11 -8.55
C LEU A 38 2.96 3.48 -9.88
N GLN A 39 2.31 4.24 -10.75
CA GLN A 39 2.91 4.62 -12.03
C GLN A 39 4.09 5.58 -11.78
N GLY A 40 5.29 5.14 -12.15
CA GLY A 40 6.54 5.85 -11.88
C GLY A 40 7.25 5.42 -10.59
N CYS A 41 6.68 4.52 -9.79
CA CYS A 41 7.38 3.88 -8.69
C CYS A 41 8.26 2.73 -9.21
N PRO A 42 9.50 2.56 -8.70
CA PRO A 42 10.32 1.42 -9.05
C PRO A 42 9.72 0.12 -8.49
N ARG A 43 9.88 -0.98 -9.23
CA ARG A 43 9.32 -2.28 -8.85
C ARG A 43 10.31 -3.00 -7.94
N ASP A 44 10.29 -2.63 -6.67
CA ASP A 44 11.18 -3.16 -5.63
C ASP A 44 10.39 -3.82 -4.49
N PHE A 45 11.11 -4.46 -3.57
CA PHE A 45 10.55 -5.06 -2.35
C PHE A 45 9.75 -4.10 -1.46
N LEU A 46 9.90 -2.79 -1.62
CA LEU A 46 9.08 -1.79 -0.90
C LEU A 46 7.70 -1.58 -1.52
N HIS A 47 7.55 -1.89 -2.80
CA HIS A 47 6.33 -1.61 -3.56
C HIS A 47 5.52 -2.89 -3.85
N CYS A 48 6.08 -4.07 -3.57
CA CYS A 48 5.39 -5.35 -3.76
C CYS A 48 4.24 -5.58 -2.77
N TRP A 49 4.14 -4.79 -1.68
CA TRP A 49 3.08 -4.88 -0.67
C TRP A 49 1.70 -4.40 -1.14
N VAL A 50 1.66 -3.71 -2.29
CA VAL A 50 0.42 -3.31 -2.92
C VAL A 50 0.02 -4.39 -3.93
N VAL A 51 -1.09 -5.06 -3.64
CA VAL A 51 -1.52 -6.27 -4.34
C VAL A 51 -2.88 -6.09 -4.99
N ASN A 52 -3.21 -6.97 -5.93
CA ASN A 52 -4.56 -7.07 -6.46
C ASN A 52 -5.48 -7.68 -5.38
N GLN A 53 -6.69 -7.13 -5.22
CA GLN A 53 -7.69 -7.67 -4.31
C GLN A 53 -8.15 -9.09 -4.70
N ASP A 54 -8.21 -9.37 -6.00
CA ASP A 54 -8.73 -10.65 -6.51
C ASP A 54 -7.68 -11.77 -6.42
N THR A 55 -6.41 -11.47 -6.72
CA THR A 55 -5.33 -12.48 -6.74
C THR A 55 -4.46 -12.47 -5.49
N GLY A 56 -4.45 -11.36 -4.73
CA GLY A 56 -3.54 -11.18 -3.59
C GLY A 56 -2.07 -10.97 -3.98
N GLU A 57 -1.79 -10.78 -5.27
CA GLU A 57 -0.44 -10.67 -5.82
C GLU A 57 -0.15 -9.27 -6.40
N PRO A 58 1.11 -8.79 -6.33
CA PRO A 58 1.51 -7.54 -6.96
C PRO A 58 1.53 -7.67 -8.49
N THR A 59 1.01 -6.66 -9.19
CA THR A 59 0.85 -6.73 -10.65
C THR A 59 2.14 -6.36 -11.37
N SER A 60 2.53 -7.17 -12.37
CA SER A 60 3.70 -6.94 -13.22
C SER A 60 5.07 -7.00 -12.51
N TYR A 61 5.18 -7.71 -11.40
CA TYR A 61 6.48 -7.99 -10.78
C TYR A 61 7.09 -9.25 -11.39
N PRO A 62 8.38 -9.23 -11.77
CA PRO A 62 9.08 -10.45 -12.15
C PRO A 62 9.24 -11.38 -10.95
N GLN A 63 9.25 -12.67 -11.22
CA GLN A 63 9.42 -13.73 -10.22
C GLN A 63 10.76 -13.51 -9.50
N GLY A 64 10.72 -13.31 -8.18
CA GLY A 64 11.91 -13.00 -7.35
C GLY A 64 12.11 -11.52 -6.97
N MET A 65 11.32 -10.58 -7.51
CA MET A 65 11.23 -9.20 -7.00
C MET A 65 10.06 -8.97 -6.05
N VAL A 66 9.41 -10.05 -5.65
CA VAL A 66 8.40 -10.07 -4.59
C VAL A 66 9.09 -10.51 -3.30
N HIS A 67 8.82 -9.81 -2.20
CA HIS A 67 9.40 -10.17 -0.92
C HIS A 67 8.83 -11.51 -0.45
N PRO A 68 9.63 -12.49 0.03
CA PRO A 68 9.12 -13.80 0.46
C PRO A 68 8.14 -13.70 1.63
N ALA A 69 8.27 -12.67 2.47
CA ALA A 69 7.32 -12.37 3.55
C ALA A 69 5.95 -11.84 3.08
N LEU A 70 5.73 -11.69 1.77
CA LEU A 70 4.43 -11.25 1.26
C LEU A 70 3.30 -12.22 1.65
N GLU A 71 3.62 -13.51 1.75
CA GLU A 71 2.69 -14.56 2.17
C GLU A 71 2.69 -14.80 3.70
N GLU A 72 3.56 -14.12 4.45
CA GLU A 72 3.68 -14.29 5.91
C GLU A 72 2.39 -13.89 6.64
N HIS A 73 1.73 -12.83 6.16
CA HIS A 73 0.51 -12.29 6.77
C HIS A 73 -0.68 -12.37 5.79
N ALA A 74 -1.67 -13.21 6.09
CA ALA A 74 -2.87 -13.41 5.26
C ALA A 74 -3.80 -12.18 5.15
N GLY A 75 -3.69 -11.23 6.08
CA GLY A 75 -4.55 -10.04 6.09
C GLY A 75 -4.20 -9.08 4.94
N ILE A 76 -5.19 -8.78 4.09
CA ILE A 76 -5.09 -7.78 3.03
C ILE A 76 -6.04 -6.63 3.37
N LEU A 77 -5.52 -5.41 3.40
CA LEU A 77 -6.33 -4.20 3.60
C LEU A 77 -7.03 -3.87 2.28
N GLY A 78 -8.33 -4.16 2.22
CA GLY A 78 -9.14 -4.10 1.01
C GLY A 78 -9.69 -2.71 0.71
N THR A 79 -9.93 -1.93 1.76
CA THR A 79 -10.62 -0.64 1.68
C THR A 79 -9.76 0.52 2.18
N ALA A 80 -10.09 1.73 1.74
CA ALA A 80 -9.43 2.95 2.19
C ALA A 80 -9.58 3.16 3.70
N ASP A 81 -10.77 2.90 4.26
CA ASP A 81 -11.03 3.00 5.70
C ASP A 81 -10.20 2.02 6.53
N GLU A 82 -10.08 0.76 6.11
CA GLU A 82 -9.22 -0.22 6.77
C GLU A 82 -7.76 0.21 6.74
N LEU A 83 -7.28 0.69 5.58
CA LEU A 83 -5.92 1.17 5.44
C LEU A 83 -5.68 2.42 6.29
N ALA A 84 -6.61 3.37 6.33
CA ALA A 84 -6.51 4.56 7.17
C ALA A 84 -6.50 4.22 8.66
N ALA A 85 -7.40 3.34 9.13
CA ALA A 85 -7.43 2.90 10.51
C ALA A 85 -6.14 2.18 10.90
N TRP A 86 -5.62 1.32 10.01
CA TRP A 86 -4.36 0.64 10.21
C TRP A 86 -3.17 1.62 10.26
N LEU A 87 -3.11 2.57 9.33
CA LEU A 87 -2.07 3.61 9.29
C LEU A 87 -2.08 4.49 10.55
N ALA A 88 -3.26 4.87 11.04
CA ALA A 88 -3.42 5.61 12.28
C ALA A 88 -2.92 4.82 13.49
N ALA A 89 -3.23 3.52 13.55
CA ALA A 89 -2.76 2.63 14.62
C ALA A 89 -1.23 2.44 14.62
N HIS A 90 -0.60 2.51 13.44
CA HIS A 90 0.84 2.29 13.27
C HIS A 90 1.67 3.60 13.25
N GLY A 91 1.06 4.73 13.62
CA GLY A 91 1.78 5.99 13.85
C GLY A 91 1.84 6.93 12.64
N LEU A 92 1.14 6.62 11.55
CA LEU A 92 0.79 7.61 10.53
C LEU A 92 -0.55 8.26 10.93
N GLY A 93 -0.58 8.85 12.12
CA GLY A 93 -1.67 9.72 12.56
C GLY A 93 -1.53 11.07 11.87
N ASP A 94 -2.64 11.59 11.35
CA ASP A 94 -2.77 12.87 10.65
C ASP A 94 -1.81 13.96 11.20
N ARG A 95 -0.70 14.19 10.50
CA ARG A 95 0.11 15.39 10.67
C ARG A 95 -0.19 16.33 9.53
N THR A 96 -1.41 16.84 9.49
CA THR A 96 -1.68 18.15 8.90
C THR A 96 -0.80 19.17 9.63
N THR A 97 0.36 19.44 9.03
CA THR A 97 1.23 20.60 9.29
C THR A 97 1.46 21.16 7.90
N ALA A 98 1.13 22.39 7.53
CA ALA A 98 0.53 23.52 8.22
C ALA A 98 -0.15 24.38 7.13
#